data_AF-A0A1Q3M2E7-F1
#
_entry.id   AF-A0A1Q3M2E7-F1
#
_cell.length_a   1.000
_cell.length_b   1.000
_cell.length_c   1.000
_cell.angle_alpha   90.00
_cell.angle_beta   90.00
_cell.angle_gamma   90.00
#
_symmetry.space_group_name_H-M   'P 1'
#
loop_
_entity.id
_entity.type
_entity.pdbx_description
1 polymer ?
#
loop_
_entity_poly.entity_id
_entity_poly.type
_entity_poly.pdbx_seq_one_letter_code
_entity_poly.pdbx_strand_id
1 'polypeptide(L)'
;MFSAAFSQNAIVINKTNGSTITIAIDEISKITFGNISETAKPSANRPIYIIGDVNSWNNSDITTMLALFKENSNSDNAVYTYTGYLPVGYFKFLPEEALNSYKALCFKSEGKLEYLEQDGGAFYNAEAGYKTISVNVNDMAYNISSYDASGANEWQAVGVIGEFCGWANEPKMTQYSADNKHIWNLELTLPSLTEGATHPVKFRANESWGSRWAANDPEAVPFGKAIFLTKDEYDPNIVLHSGGNYHIVFNDLTGHYIFIKK
;
A
#
# COMPACT_ATOMS: atom_id res chain seq x y z
N MET A 1 -11.90 -16.51 10.34
CA MET A 1 -11.89 -17.91 9.87
C MET A 1 -12.29 -18.85 11.00
N PHE A 2 -13.52 -19.37 10.99
CA PHE A 2 -13.85 -20.54 11.81
C PHE A 2 -13.81 -21.77 10.91
N SER A 3 -12.95 -22.75 11.23
CA SER A 3 -12.99 -24.08 10.61
C SER A 3 -13.94 -24.95 11.43
N ALA A 4 -14.98 -25.48 10.80
CA ALA A 4 -15.76 -26.56 11.38
C ALA A 4 -15.05 -27.89 11.10
N ALA A 5 -14.62 -28.59 12.15
CA ALA A 5 -14.20 -29.98 12.06
C ALA A 5 -15.37 -30.85 12.51
N PHE A 6 -15.84 -31.75 11.65
CA PHE A 6 -16.81 -32.76 12.02
C PHE A 6 -16.08 -33.89 12.75
N SER A 7 -16.14 -33.91 14.09
CA SER A 7 -15.90 -35.15 14.83
C SER A 7 -17.26 -35.76 15.17
N GLN A 8 -17.41 -37.07 14.97
CA GLN A 8 -18.63 -37.81 15.29
C GLN A 8 -19.18 -37.35 16.67
N ASN A 9 -20.37 -36.72 16.65
CA ASN A 9 -21.25 -36.43 17.79
C ASN A 9 -21.14 -35.05 18.47
N ALA A 10 -20.34 -34.10 17.98
CA ALA A 10 -20.39 -32.73 18.53
C ALA A 10 -20.14 -31.63 17.48
N ILE A 11 -20.81 -30.50 17.67
CA ILE A 11 -20.42 -29.23 17.01
C ILE A 11 -19.56 -28.44 17.99
N VAL A 12 -18.34 -28.10 17.57
CA VAL A 12 -17.45 -27.22 18.33
C VAL A 12 -17.50 -25.84 17.70
N ILE A 13 -18.03 -24.87 18.45
CA ILE A 13 -18.00 -23.45 18.08
C ILE A 13 -16.84 -22.80 18.82
N ASN A 14 -15.81 -22.44 18.07
CA ASN A 14 -14.71 -21.62 18.60
C ASN A 14 -15.20 -20.17 18.67
N LYS A 15 -14.97 -19.46 19.78
CA LYS A 15 -15.23 -18.02 19.89
C LYS A 15 -13.96 -17.23 19.63
N THR A 16 -14.11 -15.97 19.25
CA THR A 16 -12.99 -15.03 19.02
C THR A 16 -12.11 -14.78 20.24
N ASN A 17 -12.64 -15.00 21.46
CA ASN A 17 -11.88 -14.91 22.71
C ASN A 17 -11.15 -16.21 23.10
N GLY A 18 -11.09 -17.21 22.20
CA GLY A 18 -10.44 -18.49 22.43
C GLY A 18 -11.24 -19.50 23.26
N SER A 19 -12.44 -19.14 23.76
CA SER A 19 -13.33 -20.11 24.42
C SER A 19 -14.07 -20.97 23.40
N THR A 20 -14.46 -22.18 23.79
CA THR A 20 -15.21 -23.11 22.94
C THR A 20 -16.59 -23.40 23.52
N ILE A 21 -17.57 -23.58 22.65
CA ILE A 21 -18.87 -24.19 22.99
C ILE A 21 -18.91 -25.54 22.28
N THR A 22 -19.06 -26.61 23.05
CA THR A 22 -19.27 -27.96 22.52
C THR A 22 -20.73 -28.31 22.70
N ILE A 23 -21.42 -28.61 21.60
CA ILE A 23 -22.82 -29.02 21.60
C ILE A 23 -22.87 -30.51 21.26
N ALA A 24 -23.28 -31.35 22.20
CA ALA A 24 -23.52 -32.77 21.98
C ALA A 24 -24.76 -32.96 21.09
N ILE A 25 -24.65 -33.78 20.04
CA ILE A 25 -25.70 -33.96 19.03
C ILE A 25 -26.44 -35.27 19.28
N ASP A 26 -27.31 -35.33 20.29
CA ASP A 26 -28.17 -36.51 20.50
C ASP A 26 -29.58 -36.32 19.89
N GLU A 27 -30.14 -35.09 19.81
CA GLU A 27 -31.50 -34.84 19.25
C GLU A 27 -31.69 -33.44 18.60
N ILE A 28 -30.74 -32.94 17.81
CA ILE A 28 -30.91 -31.62 17.17
C ILE A 28 -31.69 -31.75 15.86
N SER A 29 -32.95 -31.29 15.83
CA SER A 29 -33.79 -31.31 14.62
C SER A 29 -33.54 -30.13 13.66
N LYS A 30 -32.97 -29.01 14.13
CA LYS A 30 -32.57 -27.87 13.29
C LYS A 30 -31.58 -26.95 14.02
N ILE A 31 -30.57 -26.48 13.30
CA ILE A 31 -29.68 -25.39 13.75
C ILE A 31 -29.86 -24.23 12.79
N THR A 32 -30.13 -23.05 13.34
CA THR A 32 -30.14 -21.80 12.58
C THR A 32 -29.05 -20.91 13.15
N PHE A 33 -27.99 -20.67 12.38
CA PHE A 33 -27.05 -19.59 12.70
C PHE A 33 -27.70 -18.27 12.28
N GLY A 34 -27.75 -17.29 13.18
CA GLY A 34 -28.05 -15.91 12.79
C GLY A 34 -26.96 -15.35 11.87
N ASN A 35 -27.19 -14.21 11.23
CA ASN A 35 -26.17 -13.55 10.43
C ASN A 35 -24.93 -13.26 11.29
N ILE A 36 -23.84 -13.96 11.05
CA ILE A 36 -22.53 -13.65 11.63
C ILE A 36 -21.91 -12.60 10.71
N SER A 37 -22.04 -11.32 11.06
CA SER A 37 -21.30 -10.28 10.35
C SER A 37 -19.85 -10.32 10.82
N GLU A 38 -18.96 -10.92 10.03
CA GLU A 38 -17.55 -10.55 10.11
C GLU A 38 -17.47 -9.05 9.80
N THR A 39 -16.76 -8.29 10.65
CA THR A 39 -16.56 -6.87 10.38
C THR A 39 -15.91 -6.75 9.01
N ALA A 40 -16.57 -6.07 8.08
CA ALA A 40 -16.03 -5.92 6.73
C ALA A 40 -14.63 -5.31 6.83
N LYS A 41 -13.65 -5.94 6.17
CA LYS A 41 -12.28 -5.44 6.06
C LYS A 41 -11.87 -5.46 4.59
N PRO A 42 -11.01 -4.54 4.16
CA PRO A 42 -10.55 -4.52 2.78
C PRO A 42 -9.54 -5.64 2.52
N SER A 43 -9.32 -5.94 1.23
CA SER A 43 -8.24 -6.83 0.80
C SER A 43 -6.85 -6.27 1.18
N ALA A 44 -5.99 -7.15 1.71
CA ALA A 44 -4.59 -6.83 2.04
C ALA A 44 -3.65 -6.83 0.81
N ASN A 45 -4.18 -7.15 -0.38
CA ASN A 45 -3.38 -7.31 -1.61
C ASN A 45 -3.58 -6.18 -2.62
N ARG A 46 -4.36 -5.16 -2.24
CA ARG A 46 -4.70 -4.05 -3.13
C ARG A 46 -4.16 -2.73 -2.59
N PRO A 47 -3.87 -1.74 -3.44
CA PRO A 47 -3.47 -0.41 -2.99
C PRO A 47 -4.45 0.20 -1.99
N ILE A 48 -3.92 1.03 -1.09
CA ILE A 48 -4.69 1.91 -0.22
C ILE A 48 -4.15 3.31 -0.42
N TYR A 49 -5.03 4.29 -0.50
CA TYR A 49 -4.68 5.68 -0.74
C TYR A 49 -5.12 6.57 0.40
N ILE A 50 -4.41 7.66 0.66
CA ILE A 50 -4.93 8.79 1.43
C ILE A 50 -5.70 9.67 0.45
N ILE A 51 -6.97 9.94 0.78
CA ILE A 51 -7.83 10.89 0.10
C ILE A 51 -8.33 11.93 1.11
N GLY A 52 -8.72 13.11 0.66
CA GLY A 52 -9.24 14.16 1.52
C GLY A 52 -9.05 15.54 0.93
N ASP A 53 -8.89 16.53 1.79
CA ASP A 53 -8.62 17.91 1.37
C ASP A 53 -7.35 18.00 0.50
N VAL A 54 -6.38 17.10 0.70
CA VAL A 54 -5.13 16.99 -0.08
C VAL A 54 -5.37 16.77 -1.59
N ASN A 55 -6.47 16.13 -1.96
CA ASN A 55 -6.83 15.85 -3.35
C ASN A 55 -8.29 16.22 -3.67
N SER A 56 -8.86 17.15 -2.91
CA SER A 56 -10.25 17.61 -3.06
C SER A 56 -11.29 16.47 -3.01
N TRP A 57 -11.03 15.46 -2.18
CA TRP A 57 -11.90 14.27 -2.00
C TRP A 57 -12.15 13.48 -3.30
N ASN A 58 -11.29 13.61 -4.30
CA ASN A 58 -11.36 12.78 -5.49
C ASN A 58 -11.11 11.31 -5.11
N ASN A 59 -12.08 10.44 -5.39
CA ASN A 59 -12.06 9.01 -5.08
C ASN A 59 -12.03 8.12 -6.33
N SER A 60 -11.74 8.69 -7.50
CA SER A 60 -11.74 7.98 -8.79
C SER A 60 -10.39 8.02 -9.50
N ASP A 61 -9.63 9.11 -9.35
CA ASP A 61 -8.34 9.29 -10.02
C ASP A 61 -7.16 9.07 -9.06
N ILE A 62 -6.60 7.87 -9.11
CA ILE A 62 -5.47 7.45 -8.27
C ILE A 62 -4.22 8.32 -8.45
N THR A 63 -4.07 9.00 -9.59
CA THR A 63 -2.90 9.87 -9.87
C THR A 63 -2.90 11.14 -9.01
N THR A 64 -4.04 11.47 -8.42
CA THR A 64 -4.20 12.60 -7.50
C THR A 64 -4.09 12.19 -6.03
N MET A 65 -4.06 10.89 -5.72
CA MET A 65 -4.10 10.37 -4.36
C MET A 65 -2.69 10.05 -3.84
N LEU A 66 -2.51 10.04 -2.51
CA LEU A 66 -1.25 9.59 -1.91
C LEU A 66 -1.31 8.09 -1.64
N ALA A 67 -0.52 7.28 -2.34
CA ALA A 67 -0.47 5.84 -2.10
C ALA A 67 0.19 5.50 -0.76
N LEU A 68 -0.35 4.50 -0.06
CA LEU A 68 0.37 3.78 0.98
C LEU A 68 1.15 2.62 0.34
N PHE A 69 2.28 2.31 0.95
CA PHE A 69 3.23 1.29 0.52
C PHE A 69 3.20 0.06 1.42
N LYS A 70 3.85 -1.02 1.00
CA LYS A 70 4.10 -2.21 1.83
C LYS A 70 5.57 -2.59 1.70
N GLU A 71 6.12 -3.21 2.74
CA GLU A 71 7.49 -3.77 2.71
C GLU A 71 7.66 -4.86 1.64
N ASN A 72 6.58 -5.58 1.31
CA ASN A 72 6.55 -6.62 0.28
C ASN A 72 5.10 -6.91 -0.18
N SER A 73 4.99 -7.71 -1.25
CA SER A 73 3.71 -8.14 -1.84
C SER A 73 3.17 -9.47 -1.30
N ASN A 74 3.69 -9.97 -0.17
CA ASN A 74 3.16 -11.18 0.47
C ASN A 74 1.68 -10.97 0.88
N SER A 75 0.84 -11.96 0.62
CA SER A 75 -0.58 -11.93 0.95
C SER A 75 -0.90 -11.88 2.44
N ASP A 76 0.03 -12.37 3.27
CA ASP A 76 -0.12 -12.36 4.73
C ASP A 76 0.26 -10.99 5.33
N ASN A 77 0.98 -10.16 4.57
CA ASN A 77 1.31 -8.81 4.99
C ASN A 77 0.09 -7.89 4.81
N ALA A 78 -0.53 -7.50 5.91
CA ALA A 78 -1.67 -6.57 5.93
C ALA A 78 -1.31 -5.15 6.40
N VAL A 79 -0.01 -4.85 6.53
CA VAL A 79 0.50 -3.57 7.01
C VAL A 79 0.90 -2.69 5.84
N TYR A 80 0.29 -1.53 5.78
CA TYR A 80 0.55 -0.46 4.84
C TYR A 80 1.21 0.71 5.56
N THR A 81 2.12 1.41 4.90
CA THR A 81 2.86 2.54 5.46
C THR A 81 2.89 3.73 4.50
N TYR A 82 2.84 4.93 5.02
CA TYR A 82 3.10 6.17 4.30
C TYR A 82 4.13 6.97 5.08
N THR A 83 5.12 7.55 4.41
CA THR A 83 6.02 8.56 4.98
C THR A 83 6.14 9.70 3.99
N GLY A 84 5.64 10.88 4.33
CA GLY A 84 5.62 12.01 3.41
C GLY A 84 4.90 13.22 4.02
N TYR A 85 4.87 14.31 3.28
CA TYR A 85 4.20 15.53 3.74
C TYR A 85 2.68 15.37 3.73
N LEU A 86 2.01 15.86 4.77
CA LEU A 86 0.56 16.02 4.80
C LEU A 86 0.20 17.47 5.13
N PRO A 87 -0.70 18.12 4.35
CA PRO A 87 -1.18 19.46 4.66
C PRO A 87 -2.12 19.45 5.87
N VAL A 88 -2.44 20.63 6.40
CA VAL A 88 -3.59 20.76 7.33
C VAL A 88 -4.86 20.39 6.58
N GLY A 89 -5.72 19.59 7.20
CA GLY A 89 -7.00 19.22 6.61
C GLY A 89 -7.50 17.84 7.02
N TYR A 90 -8.66 17.50 6.47
CA TYR A 90 -9.31 16.22 6.68
C TYR A 90 -8.88 15.17 5.66
N PHE A 91 -8.79 13.91 6.10
CA PHE A 91 -8.46 12.79 5.22
C PHE A 91 -9.08 11.46 5.69
N LYS A 92 -9.14 10.48 4.78
CA LYS A 92 -9.50 9.08 5.03
C LYS A 92 -8.54 8.16 4.27
N PHE A 93 -8.56 6.86 4.59
CA PHE A 93 -7.87 5.87 3.76
C PHE A 93 -8.86 5.14 2.86
N LEU A 94 -8.60 5.17 1.55
CA LEU A 94 -9.44 4.56 0.52
C LEU A 94 -8.75 3.31 -0.02
N PRO A 95 -9.22 2.10 0.32
CA PRO A 95 -8.83 0.89 -0.38
C PRO A 95 -9.21 0.97 -1.86
N GLU A 96 -8.34 0.49 -2.75
CA GLU A 96 -8.59 0.51 -4.21
C GLU A 96 -9.91 -0.17 -4.60
N GLU A 97 -10.30 -1.23 -3.88
CA GLU A 97 -11.56 -1.91 -4.07
C GLU A 97 -12.81 -1.05 -3.82
N ALA A 98 -12.65 0.11 -3.18
CA ALA A 98 -13.70 1.06 -2.88
C ALA A 98 -13.62 2.33 -3.74
N LEU A 99 -12.74 2.40 -4.75
CA LEU A 99 -12.73 3.49 -5.72
C LEU A 99 -14.12 3.71 -6.33
N ASN A 100 -14.45 4.97 -6.61
CA ASN A 100 -15.78 5.39 -7.10
C ASN A 100 -16.95 5.09 -6.14
N SER A 101 -16.66 4.81 -4.86
CA SER A 101 -17.66 4.68 -3.79
C SER A 101 -17.33 5.62 -2.62
N TYR A 102 -18.25 5.75 -1.66
CA TYR A 102 -18.02 6.51 -0.44
C TYR A 102 -17.57 5.63 0.74
N LYS A 103 -17.30 4.34 0.49
CA LYS A 103 -16.79 3.41 1.49
C LYS A 103 -15.28 3.64 1.69
N ALA A 104 -14.85 3.79 2.94
CA ALA A 104 -13.44 4.04 3.25
C ALA A 104 -13.09 3.46 4.64
N LEU A 105 -11.80 3.32 4.92
CA LEU A 105 -11.31 3.13 6.27
C LEU A 105 -11.42 4.47 7.01
N CYS A 106 -12.41 4.53 7.90
CA CYS A 106 -12.74 5.69 8.71
C CYS A 106 -12.09 5.59 10.10
N PHE A 107 -11.82 6.75 10.69
CA PHE A 107 -11.50 6.86 12.11
C PHE A 107 -12.68 6.35 12.94
N LYS A 108 -12.41 5.41 13.85
CA LYS A 108 -13.38 4.92 14.83
C LYS A 108 -13.08 5.47 16.22
N SER A 109 -11.84 5.29 16.65
CA SER A 109 -11.28 5.79 17.90
C SER A 109 -9.76 5.84 17.77
N GLU A 110 -9.07 6.32 18.79
CA GLU A 110 -7.60 6.29 18.80
C GLU A 110 -7.06 4.88 18.53
N GLY A 111 -6.17 4.77 17.53
CA GLY A 111 -5.55 3.53 17.08
C GLY A 111 -6.49 2.53 16.38
N LYS A 112 -7.77 2.86 16.12
CA LYS A 112 -8.76 1.95 15.53
C LYS A 112 -9.48 2.51 14.31
N LEU A 113 -9.69 1.63 13.34
CA LEU A 113 -10.39 1.88 12.09
C LEU A 113 -11.71 1.12 12.04
N GLU A 114 -12.57 1.56 11.13
CA GLU A 114 -13.73 0.82 10.65
C GLU A 114 -13.89 1.03 9.14
N TYR A 115 -14.35 0.00 8.42
CA TYR A 115 -14.47 0.03 6.96
C TYR A 115 -15.94 0.07 6.53
N LEU A 116 -16.47 1.27 6.36
CA LEU A 116 -17.85 1.49 5.97
C LEU A 116 -18.03 2.79 5.19
N GLU A 117 -19.22 2.96 4.65
CA GLU A 117 -19.67 4.19 4.03
C GLU A 117 -20.41 5.00 5.10
N GLN A 118 -19.86 6.16 5.47
CA GLN A 118 -20.49 7.08 6.41
C GLN A 118 -20.04 8.53 6.18
N ASP A 119 -20.96 9.43 6.49
CA ASP A 119 -20.67 10.84 6.71
C ASP A 119 -19.83 11.00 8.00
N GLY A 120 -18.78 11.82 7.94
CA GLY A 120 -17.81 11.93 9.03
C GLY A 120 -16.80 10.77 9.03
N GLY A 121 -16.20 10.46 10.19
CA GLY A 121 -15.16 9.44 10.30
C GLY A 121 -13.84 9.78 9.58
N ALA A 122 -13.64 11.06 9.25
CA ALA A 122 -12.38 11.56 8.72
C ALA A 122 -11.39 11.81 9.86
N PHE A 123 -10.11 11.60 9.57
CA PHE A 123 -9.02 12.11 10.37
C PHE A 123 -8.88 13.61 10.13
N TYR A 124 -8.35 14.34 11.12
CA TYR A 124 -7.96 15.74 10.95
C TYR A 124 -6.47 15.89 11.27
N ASN A 125 -5.69 16.32 10.29
CA ASN A 125 -4.30 16.73 10.50
C ASN A 125 -4.29 18.22 10.88
N ALA A 126 -4.01 18.51 12.15
CA ALA A 126 -4.05 19.89 12.67
C ALA A 126 -2.84 20.74 12.22
N GLU A 127 -1.71 20.11 11.93
CA GLU A 127 -0.47 20.79 11.57
C GLU A 127 0.15 20.15 10.33
N ALA A 128 0.41 20.98 9.32
CA ALA A 128 1.10 20.53 8.12
C ALA A 128 2.52 20.09 8.46
N GLY A 129 2.99 19.03 7.79
CA GLY A 129 4.34 18.52 7.98
C GLY A 129 4.50 17.07 7.55
N TYR A 130 5.73 16.57 7.62
CA TYR A 130 6.02 15.18 7.33
C TYR A 130 5.47 14.28 8.43
N LYS A 131 4.77 13.22 8.02
CA LYS A 131 4.18 12.20 8.90
C LYS A 131 4.61 10.81 8.46
N THR A 132 4.73 9.91 9.41
CA THR A 132 4.71 8.46 9.18
C THR A 132 3.39 7.90 9.66
N ILE A 133 2.67 7.23 8.75
CA ILE A 133 1.39 6.57 8.99
C ILE A 133 1.57 5.07 8.76
N SER A 134 1.01 4.25 9.65
CA SER A 134 0.82 2.81 9.41
C SER A 134 -0.65 2.44 9.51
N VAL A 135 -1.12 1.56 8.62
CA VAL A 135 -2.47 1.00 8.60
C VAL A 135 -2.38 -0.51 8.53
N ASN A 136 -2.99 -1.22 9.48
CA ASN A 136 -3.13 -2.67 9.44
C ASN A 136 -4.59 -3.04 9.19
N VAL A 137 -4.88 -3.63 8.02
CA VAL A 137 -6.25 -3.94 7.60
C VAL A 137 -6.80 -5.24 8.17
N ASN A 138 -5.94 -6.11 8.71
CA ASN A 138 -6.40 -7.30 9.44
C ASN A 138 -6.82 -6.93 10.86
N ASP A 139 -6.03 -6.08 11.53
CA ASP A 139 -6.27 -5.66 12.92
C ASP A 139 -7.19 -4.43 13.01
N MET A 140 -7.53 -3.84 11.86
CA MET A 140 -8.31 -2.60 11.74
C MET A 140 -7.72 -1.51 12.65
N ALA A 141 -6.41 -1.30 12.51
CA ALA A 141 -5.63 -0.42 13.38
C ALA A 141 -4.81 0.56 12.56
N TYR A 142 -4.49 1.70 13.15
CA TYR A 142 -3.61 2.69 12.55
C TYR A 142 -2.68 3.31 13.59
N ASN A 143 -1.59 3.92 13.12
CA ASN A 143 -0.73 4.80 13.90
C ASN A 143 -0.31 6.00 13.03
N ILE A 144 -0.17 7.18 13.62
CA ILE A 144 0.30 8.40 12.96
C ILE A 144 1.32 9.07 13.89
N SER A 145 2.47 9.43 13.33
CA SER A 145 3.53 10.14 14.05
C SER A 145 4.17 11.18 13.14
N SER A 146 4.77 12.22 13.73
CA SER A 146 5.59 13.17 12.96
C SER A 146 6.88 12.52 12.49
N TYR A 147 7.35 12.92 11.32
CA TYR A 147 8.62 12.51 10.73
C TYR A 147 9.50 13.73 10.49
N ASP A 148 10.76 13.67 10.90
CA ASP A 148 11.74 14.72 10.64
C ASP A 148 12.46 14.45 9.31
N ALA A 149 12.10 15.20 8.28
CA ALA A 149 12.72 15.12 6.95
C ALA A 149 13.87 16.13 6.76
N SER A 150 14.26 16.89 7.79
CA SER A 150 15.25 17.98 7.64
C SER A 150 16.64 17.51 7.19
N GLY A 151 16.98 16.25 7.44
CA GLY A 151 18.23 15.62 6.99
C GLY A 151 18.13 14.90 5.64
N ALA A 152 16.96 14.93 4.97
CA ALA A 152 16.77 14.23 3.71
C ALA A 152 17.45 14.96 2.54
N ASN A 153 17.97 14.19 1.59
CA ASN A 153 18.49 14.75 0.34
C ASN A 153 17.33 15.15 -0.58
N GLU A 154 17.30 16.40 -1.03
CA GLU A 154 16.38 16.81 -2.09
C GLU A 154 16.99 16.51 -3.47
N TRP A 155 16.41 15.56 -4.19
CA TRP A 155 16.85 15.20 -5.54
C TRP A 155 16.24 16.12 -6.60
N GLN A 156 17.04 16.53 -7.58
CA GLN A 156 16.58 17.36 -8.70
C GLN A 156 15.77 16.53 -9.70
N ALA A 157 16.12 15.26 -9.87
CA ALA A 157 15.39 14.33 -10.69
C ALA A 157 15.50 12.92 -10.12
N VAL A 158 14.41 12.17 -10.19
CA VAL A 158 14.39 10.70 -10.04
C VAL A 158 13.75 10.13 -11.30
N GLY A 159 14.26 9.02 -11.81
CA GLY A 159 13.70 8.32 -12.97
C GLY A 159 13.67 6.81 -12.78
N VAL A 160 12.84 6.15 -13.59
CA VAL A 160 12.78 4.68 -13.67
C VAL A 160 13.68 4.24 -14.82
N ILE A 161 14.81 3.62 -14.49
CA ILE A 161 15.78 3.15 -15.48
C ILE A 161 15.68 1.64 -15.65
N GLY A 162 15.88 1.14 -16.87
CA GLY A 162 15.89 -0.28 -17.13
C GLY A 162 16.40 -0.63 -18.51
N GLU A 163 16.32 -1.91 -18.84
CA GLU A 163 16.68 -2.42 -20.17
C GLU A 163 15.84 -1.78 -21.28
N PHE A 164 14.56 -1.51 -21.01
CA PHE A 164 13.63 -0.88 -21.96
C PHE A 164 14.08 0.50 -22.48
N CYS A 165 14.95 1.20 -21.74
CA CYS A 165 15.53 2.49 -22.14
C CYS A 165 17.06 2.43 -22.33
N GLY A 166 17.61 1.22 -22.45
CA GLY A 166 19.03 0.98 -22.69
C GLY A 166 19.95 1.40 -21.54
N TRP A 167 19.46 1.42 -20.30
CA TRP A 167 20.23 1.81 -19.11
C TRP A 167 20.88 3.21 -19.19
N ALA A 168 20.33 4.11 -20.01
CA ALA A 168 20.87 5.46 -20.21
C ALA A 168 19.82 6.56 -20.33
N ASN A 169 18.57 6.25 -20.69
CA ASN A 169 17.55 7.24 -21.05
C ASN A 169 16.27 7.08 -20.19
N GLU A 170 16.39 7.11 -18.87
CA GLU A 170 15.23 6.94 -17.98
C GLU A 170 14.17 8.04 -18.14
N PRO A 171 12.89 7.66 -18.28
CA PRO A 171 11.78 8.58 -18.05
C PRO A 171 11.86 9.17 -16.64
N LYS A 172 11.67 10.49 -16.55
CA LYS A 172 11.69 11.22 -15.28
C LYS A 172 10.35 11.11 -14.58
N MET A 173 10.40 10.87 -13.28
CA MET A 173 9.25 10.92 -12.40
C MET A 173 8.97 12.36 -11.97
N THR A 174 7.71 12.61 -11.61
CA THR A 174 7.24 13.91 -11.14
C THR A 174 6.98 13.84 -9.63
N GLN A 175 7.46 14.83 -8.88
CA GLN A 175 7.14 14.97 -7.46
C GLN A 175 5.62 15.15 -7.28
N TYR A 176 5.05 14.58 -6.22
CA TYR A 176 3.62 14.68 -5.95
C TYR A 176 3.17 16.14 -5.80
N SER A 177 3.95 16.95 -5.06
CA SER A 177 3.73 18.40 -4.97
C SER A 177 5.01 19.12 -4.56
N ALA A 178 4.97 20.45 -4.56
CA ALA A 178 6.09 21.29 -4.12
C ALA A 178 6.49 21.07 -2.64
N ASP A 179 5.53 20.71 -1.79
CA ASP A 179 5.78 20.40 -0.37
C ASP A 179 6.10 18.91 -0.16
N ASN A 180 5.48 18.04 -0.96
CA ASN A 180 5.67 16.58 -0.89
C ASN A 180 6.65 16.10 -1.97
N LYS A 181 7.91 16.54 -1.83
CA LYS A 181 9.00 16.35 -2.78
C LYS A 181 9.54 14.93 -2.87
N HIS A 182 9.20 14.08 -1.90
CA HIS A 182 9.77 12.75 -1.75
C HIS A 182 8.87 11.61 -2.21
N ILE A 183 7.67 11.95 -2.70
CA ILE A 183 6.79 11.01 -3.38
C ILE A 183 6.88 11.31 -4.87
N TRP A 184 7.34 10.34 -5.65
CA TRP A 184 7.57 10.46 -7.08
C TRP A 184 6.56 9.60 -7.83
N ASN A 185 5.95 10.15 -8.87
CA ASN A 185 4.94 9.50 -9.68
C ASN A 185 5.38 9.42 -11.15
N LEU A 186 5.07 8.31 -11.82
CA LEU A 186 5.31 8.15 -13.25
C LEU A 186 4.24 7.27 -13.89
N GLU A 187 3.70 7.74 -15.00
CA GLU A 187 2.97 6.92 -15.95
C GLU A 187 3.96 6.35 -16.96
N LEU A 188 4.11 5.03 -17.01
CA LEU A 188 5.09 4.35 -17.86
C LEU A 188 4.43 3.27 -18.70
N THR A 189 4.67 3.30 -20.01
CA THR A 189 4.33 2.19 -20.91
C THR A 189 5.57 1.37 -21.19
N LEU A 190 5.59 0.13 -20.70
CA LEU A 190 6.64 -0.84 -21.00
C LEU A 190 6.26 -1.67 -22.23
N PRO A 191 7.22 -1.99 -23.12
CA PRO A 191 6.93 -2.78 -24.31
C PRO A 191 6.51 -4.21 -23.94
N SER A 192 5.77 -4.87 -24.82
CA SER A 192 5.39 -6.27 -24.65
C SER A 192 6.63 -7.16 -24.52
N LEU A 193 6.51 -8.18 -23.67
CA LEU A 193 7.55 -9.17 -23.45
C LEU A 193 7.26 -10.42 -24.27
N THR A 194 8.32 -11.06 -24.77
CA THR A 194 8.27 -12.46 -25.23
C THR A 194 8.15 -13.39 -24.02
N GLU A 195 7.74 -14.64 -24.25
CA GLU A 195 7.66 -15.64 -23.18
C GLU A 195 8.98 -15.79 -22.43
N GLY A 196 8.93 -15.77 -21.10
CA GLY A 196 10.09 -15.85 -20.21
C GLY A 196 10.97 -14.59 -20.11
N ALA A 197 10.69 -13.54 -20.88
CA ALA A 197 11.39 -12.26 -20.74
C ALA A 197 10.82 -11.45 -19.57
N THR A 198 11.63 -10.50 -19.07
CA THR A 198 11.27 -9.58 -17.98
C THR A 198 11.71 -8.17 -18.29
N HIS A 199 11.17 -7.18 -17.57
CA HIS A 199 11.68 -5.81 -17.54
C HIS A 199 12.43 -5.58 -16.24
N PRO A 200 13.77 -5.68 -16.23
CA PRO A 200 14.56 -5.27 -15.07
C PRO A 200 14.61 -3.75 -14.97
N VAL A 201 14.26 -3.20 -13.82
CA VAL A 201 14.24 -1.76 -13.56
C VAL A 201 14.86 -1.37 -12.21
N LYS A 202 15.23 -0.10 -12.08
CA LYS A 202 15.68 0.56 -10.84
C LYS A 202 15.14 1.98 -10.79
N PHE A 203 15.25 2.61 -9.62
CA PHE A 203 15.13 4.06 -9.51
C PHE A 203 16.52 4.68 -9.49
N ARG A 204 16.72 5.79 -10.22
CA ARG A 204 18.00 6.50 -10.27
C ARG A 204 17.79 7.99 -10.10
N ALA A 205 18.57 8.60 -9.21
CA ALA A 205 18.55 10.05 -9.02
C ALA A 205 19.62 10.73 -9.87
N ASN A 206 19.27 11.88 -10.44
CA ASN A 206 20.17 12.78 -11.18
C ASN A 206 21.01 12.06 -12.26
N GLU A 207 20.47 11.01 -12.89
CA GLU A 207 21.16 10.19 -13.90
C GLU A 207 22.49 9.58 -13.42
N SER A 208 22.66 9.48 -12.11
CA SER A 208 23.92 9.07 -11.48
C SER A 208 23.85 7.63 -10.99
N TRP A 209 24.78 6.80 -11.44
CA TRP A 209 24.97 5.48 -10.84
C TRP A 209 25.44 5.55 -9.39
N GLY A 210 25.99 6.68 -8.94
CA GLY A 210 26.31 6.92 -7.53
C GLY A 210 25.08 7.30 -6.66
N SER A 211 23.87 7.30 -7.22
CA SER A 211 22.64 7.60 -6.47
C SER A 211 21.46 6.85 -7.07
N ARG A 212 21.23 5.63 -6.58
CA ARG A 212 20.21 4.72 -7.12
C ARG A 212 19.56 3.88 -6.03
N TRP A 213 18.39 3.34 -6.32
CA TRP A 213 17.72 2.38 -5.46
C TRP A 213 17.57 1.05 -6.17
N ALA A 214 18.12 0.02 -5.53
CA ALA A 214 18.12 -1.36 -6.00
C ALA A 214 17.11 -2.20 -5.22
N ALA A 215 16.54 -3.24 -5.83
CA ALA A 215 15.55 -4.07 -5.14
C ALA A 215 16.13 -4.71 -3.86
N ASN A 216 15.38 -4.78 -2.77
CA ASN A 216 15.73 -5.70 -1.68
C ASN A 216 15.32 -7.14 -2.06
N ASP A 217 14.14 -7.28 -2.66
CA ASP A 217 13.61 -8.51 -3.24
C ASP A 217 13.25 -8.22 -4.71
N PRO A 218 13.96 -8.82 -5.69
CA PRO A 218 13.71 -8.60 -7.11
C PRO A 218 12.26 -8.85 -7.55
N GLU A 219 11.57 -9.77 -6.87
CA GLU A 219 10.22 -10.24 -7.24
C GLU A 219 9.11 -9.50 -6.46
N ALA A 220 9.47 -8.55 -5.59
CA ALA A 220 8.50 -7.81 -4.80
C ALA A 220 7.77 -6.75 -5.64
N VAL A 221 6.75 -7.20 -6.37
CA VAL A 221 5.79 -6.38 -7.12
C VAL A 221 4.36 -6.91 -6.87
N PRO A 222 3.33 -6.04 -6.80
CA PRO A 222 3.37 -4.61 -7.12
C PRO A 222 4.02 -3.76 -6.04
N PHE A 223 4.04 -4.17 -4.77
CA PHE A 223 4.68 -3.47 -3.65
C PHE A 223 6.05 -4.06 -3.33
N GLY A 224 7.00 -3.18 -3.02
CA GLY A 224 8.28 -3.59 -2.47
C GLY A 224 9.07 -2.41 -1.91
N LYS A 225 10.32 -2.71 -1.58
CA LYS A 225 11.26 -1.76 -1.01
C LYS A 225 12.62 -1.91 -1.67
N ALA A 226 13.15 -0.78 -2.08
CA ALA A 226 14.46 -0.65 -2.67
C ALA A 226 15.44 -0.01 -1.66
N ILE A 227 16.71 -0.33 -1.79
CA ILE A 227 17.79 0.13 -0.91
C ILE A 227 18.60 1.17 -1.66
N PHE A 228 18.87 2.31 -1.02
CA PHE A 228 19.69 3.37 -1.60
C PHE A 228 21.16 2.97 -1.63
N LEU A 229 21.77 3.05 -2.81
CA LEU A 229 23.15 2.66 -3.09
C LEU A 229 23.92 3.86 -3.65
N THR A 230 25.19 3.95 -3.25
CA THR A 230 26.08 5.06 -3.66
C THR A 230 27.39 4.61 -4.30
N LYS A 231 27.68 3.30 -4.28
CA LYS A 231 28.94 2.72 -4.74
C LYS A 231 28.67 1.38 -5.44
N ASP A 232 29.61 0.45 -5.35
CA ASP A 232 29.61 -0.85 -6.01
C ASP A 232 28.98 -1.95 -5.12
N GLU A 233 27.94 -1.62 -4.35
CA GLU A 233 27.21 -2.61 -3.54
C GLU A 233 26.43 -3.61 -4.42
N TYR A 234 25.92 -4.69 -3.81
CA TYR A 234 25.00 -5.60 -4.50
C TYR A 234 23.79 -4.83 -5.02
N ASP A 235 23.61 -4.85 -6.33
CA ASP A 235 22.73 -3.94 -7.05
C ASP A 235 21.71 -4.71 -7.91
N PRO A 236 20.78 -5.45 -7.30
CA PRO A 236 19.75 -6.20 -8.02
C PRO A 236 18.69 -5.28 -8.64
N ASN A 237 18.03 -5.78 -9.68
CA ASN A 237 16.94 -5.08 -10.36
C ASN A 237 15.60 -5.47 -9.74
N ILE A 238 14.63 -4.56 -9.78
CA ILE A 238 13.21 -4.88 -9.62
C ILE A 238 12.77 -5.55 -10.93
N VAL A 239 12.08 -6.68 -10.85
CA VAL A 239 11.73 -7.48 -12.02
C VAL A 239 10.23 -7.36 -12.29
N LEU A 240 9.87 -6.84 -13.47
CA LEU A 240 8.49 -6.80 -13.95
C LEU A 240 8.28 -7.88 -15.02
N HIS A 241 7.37 -8.82 -14.74
CA HIS A 241 7.08 -9.97 -15.63
C HIS A 241 6.09 -9.67 -16.75
N SER A 242 5.68 -8.42 -16.92
CA SER A 242 4.80 -8.04 -18.01
C SER A 242 5.04 -6.61 -18.49
N GLY A 243 4.88 -6.40 -19.81
CA GLY A 243 4.73 -5.06 -20.37
C GLY A 243 3.35 -4.47 -20.08
N GLY A 244 3.09 -3.30 -20.67
CA GLY A 244 1.83 -2.56 -20.54
C GLY A 244 1.99 -1.24 -19.81
N ASN A 245 0.86 -0.64 -19.45
CA ASN A 245 0.79 0.66 -18.79
C ASN A 245 0.84 0.50 -17.27
N TYR A 246 1.66 1.31 -16.63
CA TYR A 246 1.84 1.33 -15.19
C TYR A 246 1.72 2.75 -14.64
N HIS A 247 1.04 2.87 -13.51
CA HIS A 247 1.22 3.99 -12.58
C HIS A 247 2.24 3.56 -11.51
N ILE A 248 3.37 4.25 -11.46
CA ILE A 248 4.48 3.93 -10.57
C ILE A 248 4.58 5.03 -9.53
N VAL A 249 4.60 4.64 -8.25
CA VAL A 249 4.85 5.55 -7.14
C VAL A 249 6.09 5.09 -6.39
N PHE A 250 7.00 6.01 -6.10
CA PHE A 250 8.24 5.75 -5.38
C PHE A 250 8.45 6.77 -4.27
N ASN A 251 8.94 6.30 -3.13
CA ASN A 251 9.25 7.11 -1.96
C ASN A 251 10.75 7.06 -1.69
N ASP A 252 11.49 8.12 -2.00
CA ASP A 252 12.96 8.11 -1.88
C ASP A 252 13.45 8.20 -0.43
N LEU A 253 12.63 8.68 0.51
CA LEU A 253 12.95 8.68 1.95
C LEU A 253 13.05 7.27 2.52
N THR A 254 12.18 6.37 2.04
CA THR A 254 12.03 5.03 2.63
C THR A 254 12.41 3.90 1.69
N GLY A 255 12.60 4.20 0.40
CA GLY A 255 12.85 3.24 -0.66
C GLY A 255 11.62 2.45 -1.10
N HIS A 256 10.45 2.67 -0.49
CA HIS A 256 9.24 1.94 -0.85
C HIS A 256 8.74 2.34 -2.24
N TYR A 257 8.21 1.37 -2.96
CA TYR A 257 7.61 1.60 -4.27
C TYR A 257 6.33 0.78 -4.45
N ILE A 258 5.54 1.22 -5.43
CA ILE A 258 4.43 0.44 -5.96
C ILE A 258 4.35 0.58 -7.49
N PHE A 259 4.17 -0.55 -8.18
CA PHE A 259 3.89 -0.63 -9.62
C PHE A 259 2.44 -1.07 -9.83
N ILE A 260 1.54 -0.12 -10.08
CA ILE A 260 0.12 -0.39 -10.33
C ILE A 260 -0.09 -0.56 -11.83
N LYS A 261 -0.49 -1.76 -12.27
CA LYS A 261 -0.83 -2.00 -13.66
C LYS A 261 -2.22 -1.43 -13.98
N LYS A 262 -2.35 -0.73 -15.11
CA LYS A 262 -3.62 -0.16 -15.62
C LYS A 262 -4.32 -1.09 -16.61
#